data_AF-A0A3M1BEG4-F1
#
_entry.id   AF-A0A3M1BEG4-F1
#
_cell.length_a   1.000
_cell.length_b   1.000
_cell.length_c   1.000
_cell.angle_alpha   90.00
_cell.angle_beta   90.00
_cell.angle_gamma   90.00
#
_symmetry.space_group_name_H-M   'P 1'
#
loop_
_entity.id
_entity.type
_entity.pdbx_description
1 polymer ?
#
loop_
_entity_poly.entity_id
_entity_poly.type
_entity_poly.pdbx_seq_one_letter_code
_entity_poly.pdbx_strand_id
1 'polypeptide(L)'
;MKNDLNHLKTLIFELVRQNNLEMPTGAGLKPMYTPAFLGEMQDTANRDAALPEESVPEYQDQPSNQPIILGRADDTYQKAEVVEENLSLVEMEKDLIMKALKKHNGKRRDAAQELGISERTLYRKIKEYDLPV
;
A
#
# COMPACT_ATOMS: atom_id res chain seq x y z
N MET A 1 14.46 22.97 -17.56
CA MET A 1 15.68 22.38 -16.96
C MET A 1 16.10 23.04 -15.65
N LYS A 2 16.43 24.35 -15.58
CA LYS A 2 16.78 24.98 -14.28
C LYS A 2 15.60 25.04 -13.29
N ASN A 3 14.39 25.19 -13.81
CA ASN A 3 13.17 25.20 -13.00
C ASN A 3 12.89 23.83 -12.38
N ASP A 4 13.12 22.74 -13.12
CA ASP A 4 12.90 21.36 -12.63
C ASP A 4 13.80 21.02 -11.43
N LEU A 5 15.05 21.52 -11.45
CA LEU A 5 16.00 21.38 -10.34
C LEU A 5 15.54 22.13 -9.07
N ASN A 6 14.86 23.26 -9.24
CA ASN A 6 14.33 24.01 -8.11
C ASN A 6 13.09 23.33 -7.52
N HIS A 7 12.20 22.80 -8.38
CA HIS A 7 11.03 22.05 -7.94
C HIS A 7 11.41 20.75 -7.20
N LEU A 8 12.49 20.08 -7.62
CA LEU A 8 12.99 18.89 -6.93
C LEU A 8 13.56 19.23 -5.55
N LYS A 9 14.32 20.32 -5.42
CA LYS A 9 14.85 20.78 -4.13
C LYS A 9 13.75 21.13 -3.16
N THR A 10 12.69 21.81 -3.61
CA THR A 10 11.53 22.12 -2.76
C THR A 10 10.80 20.86 -2.33
N LEU A 11 10.60 19.89 -3.23
CA LEU A 11 9.91 18.64 -2.90
C LEU A 11 10.71 17.78 -1.90
N ILE A 12 12.03 17.66 -2.09
CA ILE A 12 12.91 16.94 -1.16
C ILE A 12 12.93 17.65 0.21
N PHE A 13 13.07 18.97 0.22
CA PHE A 13 13.07 19.75 1.46
C PHE A 13 11.74 19.65 2.23
N GLU A 14 10.63 19.64 1.49
CA GLU A 14 9.29 19.47 2.07
C GLU A 14 9.09 18.05 2.61
N LEU A 15 9.61 17.02 1.91
CA LEU A 15 9.59 15.63 2.38
C LEU A 15 10.38 15.43 3.67
N VAL A 16 11.58 16.03 3.78
CA VAL A 16 12.44 15.93 4.97
C VAL A 16 11.81 16.61 6.19
N ARG A 17 11.00 17.65 5.97
CA ARG A 17 10.34 18.39 7.06
C ARG A 17 9.05 17.74 7.53
N GLN A 18 8.28 17.15 6.60
CA GLN A 18 6.96 16.56 6.90
C GLN A 18 7.03 15.07 7.23
N ASN A 19 8.02 14.36 6.69
CA ASN A 19 8.27 12.95 6.96
C ASN A 19 9.65 12.84 7.60
N ASN A 20 9.76 12.09 8.70
CA ASN A 20 11.01 11.86 9.43
C ASN A 20 11.96 10.98 8.60
N LEU A 21 12.43 11.52 7.49
CA LEU A 21 13.28 10.86 6.50
C LEU A 21 14.73 11.03 6.95
N GLU A 22 15.21 10.09 7.75
CA GLU A 22 16.63 10.01 8.10
C GLU A 22 17.42 9.46 6.92
N MET A 23 18.29 10.29 6.34
CA MET A 23 19.30 9.83 5.39
C MET A 23 20.48 9.26 6.17
N PRO A 24 21.07 8.12 5.74
CA PRO A 24 22.36 7.71 6.26
C PRO A 24 23.40 8.69 5.72
N THR A 25 23.78 9.67 6.53
CA THR A 25 24.84 10.62 6.23
C THR A 25 26.15 9.83 6.17
N GLY A 26 26.58 9.49 4.97
CA GLY A 26 27.82 8.75 4.74
C GLY A 26 29.04 9.57 5.12
N ALA A 27 29.51 9.42 6.36
CA ALA A 27 30.92 9.52 6.74
C ALA A 27 31.04 9.03 8.20
N GLY A 28 31.66 7.85 8.38
CA GLY A 28 31.77 7.23 9.69
C GLY A 28 32.48 8.10 10.71
N LEU A 29 31.88 8.26 11.90
CA LEU A 29 32.55 8.68 13.13
C LEU A 29 31.91 7.92 14.30
N LYS A 30 32.75 7.19 15.06
CA LYS A 30 32.38 6.45 16.27
C LYS A 30 32.25 7.39 17.50
N PRO A 31 32.00 6.86 18.72
CA PRO A 31 30.81 7.00 19.55
C PRO A 31 31.04 8.01 20.70
N MET A 32 30.24 7.91 21.78
CA MET A 32 30.25 8.71 23.03
C MET A 32 29.36 9.96 22.91
N TYR A 33 28.32 10.16 23.72
CA TYR A 33 28.35 10.23 25.19
C TYR A 33 27.02 9.78 25.85
N THR A 34 27.15 9.43 27.13
CA THR A 34 26.24 8.81 28.11
C THR A 34 24.84 9.40 28.30
N PRO A 35 23.83 8.58 28.68
CA PRO A 35 22.56 9.08 29.19
C PRO A 35 22.76 9.44 30.68
N ALA A 36 23.07 10.71 30.92
CA ALA A 36 22.84 11.31 32.22
C ALA A 36 21.95 12.51 31.99
N PHE A 37 20.91 12.62 32.81
CA PHE A 37 20.04 13.79 32.91
C PHE A 37 19.07 14.04 31.74
N LEU A 38 17.95 13.33 31.74
CA LEU A 38 16.69 14.08 31.89
C LEU A 38 15.75 13.26 32.79
N GLY A 39 15.87 13.55 34.08
CA GLY A 39 14.91 13.11 35.08
C GLY A 39 13.63 13.94 35.03
N GLU A 40 12.60 13.31 35.58
CA GLU A 40 11.53 13.88 36.39
C GLU A 40 10.46 14.73 35.72
N MET A 41 9.22 14.25 35.88
CA MET A 41 8.01 14.93 36.40
C MET A 41 6.79 14.09 35.96
N GLN A 42 5.72 13.77 36.71
CA GLN A 42 5.19 13.96 38.07
C GLN A 42 4.11 12.85 38.21
N ASP A 43 4.10 12.05 39.27
CA ASP A 43 3.24 12.18 40.46
C ASP A 43 1.71 12.13 40.18
N THR A 44 1.03 11.04 40.60
CA THR A 44 -0.19 11.07 41.44
C THR A 44 -0.65 9.66 41.84
N ALA A 45 -0.51 9.39 43.14
CA ALA A 45 -1.44 8.69 44.04
C ALA A 45 -2.48 7.68 43.49
N ASN A 46 -2.32 6.43 43.94
CA ASN A 46 -3.35 5.54 44.50
C ASN A 46 -4.55 5.13 43.62
N ARG A 47 -4.62 3.85 43.24
CA ARG A 47 -5.84 3.02 43.29
C ARG A 47 -5.54 1.55 42.99
N ASP A 48 -5.70 0.73 44.02
CA ASP A 48 -5.86 -0.72 43.93
C ASP A 48 -6.97 -1.09 42.95
N ALA A 49 -6.63 -1.87 41.93
CA ALA A 49 -7.56 -2.71 41.19
C ALA A 49 -6.78 -3.90 40.63
N ALA A 50 -6.75 -4.98 41.41
CA ALA A 50 -6.27 -6.28 40.97
C ALA A 50 -7.01 -6.71 39.69
N LEU A 51 -6.27 -6.87 38.60
CA LEU A 51 -6.70 -7.63 37.42
C LEU A 51 -5.76 -8.84 37.30
N PRO A 52 -6.28 -10.01 36.88
CA PRO A 52 -5.52 -11.25 36.90
C PRO A 52 -4.35 -11.16 35.91
N GLU A 53 -3.15 -11.56 36.33
CA GLU A 53 -2.03 -11.80 35.43
C GLU A 53 -2.40 -12.98 34.52
N GLU A 54 -2.87 -12.68 33.31
CA GLU A 54 -2.73 -13.64 32.22
C GLU A 54 -1.23 -13.78 31.94
N SER A 55 -0.72 -14.99 32.20
CA SER A 55 0.65 -15.36 31.89
C SER A 55 0.95 -15.10 30.40
N VAL A 56 1.64 -13.99 30.13
CA VAL A 56 2.25 -13.74 28.83
C VAL A 56 3.31 -14.81 28.60
N PRO A 57 3.26 -15.58 27.50
CA PRO A 57 4.33 -16.52 27.19
C PRO A 57 5.63 -15.73 27.03
N GLU A 58 6.62 -16.12 27.82
CA GLU A 58 7.95 -15.52 27.83
C GLU A 58 8.63 -15.83 26.49
N TYR A 59 8.62 -14.85 25.58
CA TYR A 59 9.41 -14.93 24.37
C TYR A 59 10.88 -14.82 24.77
N GLN A 60 11.55 -15.96 24.82
CA GLN A 60 12.99 -16.01 24.93
C GLN A 60 13.58 -15.36 23.67
N ASP A 61 14.14 -14.15 23.84
CA ASP A 61 14.97 -13.47 22.85
C ASP A 61 16.21 -14.32 22.57
N GLN A 62 16.08 -15.31 21.69
CA GLN A 62 17.24 -15.96 21.09
C GLN A 62 17.74 -15.07 19.95
N PRO A 63 19.01 -14.60 20.00
CA PRO A 63 19.61 -13.92 18.88
C PRO A 63 19.90 -14.94 17.78
N SER A 64 18.87 -15.32 17.03
CA SER A 64 18.99 -16.13 15.82
C SER A 64 19.51 -15.25 14.68
N ASN A 65 20.75 -14.76 14.82
CA ASN A 65 21.48 -14.09 13.75
C ASN A 65 21.98 -15.09 12.69
N GLN A 66 21.24 -16.19 12.51
CA GLN A 66 21.51 -17.18 11.47
C GLN A 66 20.74 -16.73 10.21
N PRO A 67 21.42 -16.60 9.06
CA PRO A 67 20.74 -16.28 7.83
C PRO A 67 19.73 -17.40 7.51
N ILE A 68 18.47 -17.02 7.28
CA ILE A 68 17.46 -17.93 6.74
C ILE A 68 17.90 -18.29 5.33
N ILE A 69 18.48 -19.48 5.16
CA ILE A 69 18.72 -20.04 3.84
C ILE A 69 17.37 -20.57 3.36
N LEU A 70 16.70 -19.79 2.51
CA LEU A 70 15.62 -20.30 1.68
C LEU A 70 16.25 -21.40 0.82
N GLY A 71 16.09 -22.65 1.25
CA GLY A 71 16.41 -23.81 0.41
C GLY A 71 15.75 -23.58 -0.93
N ARG A 72 16.47 -23.89 -2.02
CA ARG A 72 16.00 -23.81 -3.40
C ARG A 72 14.82 -24.76 -3.59
N ALA A 73 13.69 -24.44 -2.97
CA ALA A 73 12.37 -24.91 -3.32
C ALA A 73 12.10 -24.27 -4.67
N ASP A 74 11.79 -25.13 -5.63
CA ASP A 74 11.58 -24.88 -7.04
C ASP A 74 11.28 -23.43 -7.39
N ASP A 75 12.01 -22.93 -8.39
CA ASP A 75 11.90 -21.61 -9.01
C ASP A 75 10.51 -21.37 -9.65
N THR A 76 9.41 -21.58 -8.93
CA THR A 76 8.05 -21.19 -9.31
C THR A 76 7.88 -19.70 -9.03
N TYR A 77 8.76 -18.88 -9.60
CA TYR A 77 8.49 -17.48 -9.77
C TYR A 77 7.35 -17.37 -10.78
N GLN A 78 6.14 -17.04 -10.29
CA GLN A 78 5.05 -16.67 -11.17
C GLN A 78 5.46 -15.38 -11.88
N LYS A 79 5.86 -15.49 -13.14
CA LYS A 79 6.19 -14.36 -14.01
C LYS A 79 4.96 -13.45 -14.03
N ALA A 80 5.07 -12.28 -13.40
CA ALA A 80 4.06 -11.25 -13.52
C ALA A 80 4.00 -10.82 -14.99
N GLU A 81 2.93 -11.20 -15.68
CA GLU A 81 2.66 -10.74 -17.03
C GLU A 81 2.31 -9.25 -16.95
N VAL A 82 3.18 -8.41 -17.51
CA VAL A 82 2.90 -6.98 -17.65
C VAL A 82 1.89 -6.86 -18.77
N VAL A 83 0.61 -6.79 -18.41
CA VAL A 83 -0.46 -6.46 -19.35
C VAL A 83 -0.32 -4.98 -19.65
N GLU A 84 0.08 -4.63 -20.88
CA GLU A 84 0.00 -3.25 -21.36
C GLU A 84 -1.47 -2.86 -21.43
N GLU A 85 -1.94 -2.13 -20.42
CA GLU A 85 -3.28 -1.55 -20.43
C GLU A 85 -3.32 -0.45 -21.49
N ASN A 86 -4.19 -0.60 -22.48
CA ASN A 86 -4.40 0.43 -23.47
C ASN A 86 -5.09 1.62 -22.77
N LEU A 87 -4.38 2.74 -22.61
CA LEU A 87 -4.83 3.94 -21.87
C LEU A 87 -6.01 4.68 -22.54
N SER A 88 -6.55 4.14 -23.64
CA SER A 88 -7.71 4.69 -24.33
C SER A 88 -8.98 4.50 -23.50
N LEU A 89 -9.61 5.61 -23.13
CA LEU A 89 -10.89 5.60 -22.39
C LEU A 89 -11.97 4.77 -23.08
N VAL A 90 -12.03 4.82 -24.41
CA VAL A 90 -13.04 4.10 -25.20
C VAL A 90 -12.84 2.58 -25.09
N GLU A 91 -11.60 2.13 -25.12
CA GLU A 91 -11.29 0.70 -25.02
C GLU A 91 -11.51 0.18 -23.62
N MET A 92 -11.06 0.95 -22.61
CA MET A 92 -11.31 0.60 -21.21
C MET A 92 -12.81 0.55 -20.89
N GLU A 93 -13.60 1.48 -21.44
CA GLU A 93 -15.06 1.44 -21.30
C GLU A 93 -15.66 0.18 -21.92
N LYS A 94 -15.23 -0.21 -23.14
CA LYS A 94 -15.68 -1.46 -23.79
C LYS A 94 -15.36 -2.69 -22.94
N ASP A 95 -14.15 -2.77 -22.42
CA ASP A 95 -13.70 -3.90 -21.60
C ASP A 95 -14.46 -3.99 -20.29
N LEU A 96 -14.72 -2.85 -19.64
CA LEU A 96 -15.52 -2.80 -18.41
C LEU A 96 -16.96 -3.25 -18.66
N ILE A 97 -17.58 -2.78 -19.75
CA ILE A 97 -18.92 -3.21 -20.14
C ILE A 97 -18.96 -4.70 -20.41
N MET A 98 -17.98 -5.23 -21.14
CA MET A 98 -17.89 -6.66 -21.45
C MET A 98 -17.70 -7.51 -20.18
N LYS A 99 -16.81 -7.09 -19.27
CA LYS A 99 -16.58 -7.76 -17.99
C LYS A 99 -17.85 -7.77 -17.12
N ALA A 100 -18.56 -6.64 -17.03
CA ALA A 100 -19.79 -6.54 -16.27
C ALA A 100 -20.91 -7.41 -16.85
N LEU A 101 -21.10 -7.40 -18.17
CA LEU A 101 -22.08 -8.25 -18.85
C LEU A 101 -21.77 -9.74 -18.64
N LYS A 102 -20.50 -10.14 -18.78
CA LYS A 102 -20.06 -11.52 -18.55
C LYS A 102 -20.31 -11.95 -17.10
N LYS A 103 -19.98 -11.08 -16.13
CA LYS A 103 -20.17 -11.35 -14.69
C LYS A 103 -21.64 -11.56 -14.32
N HIS A 104 -22.55 -10.81 -14.94
CA HIS A 104 -23.99 -10.89 -14.69
C HIS A 104 -24.76 -11.74 -15.72
N ASN A 105 -24.07 -12.54 -16.53
CA ASN A 105 -24.67 -13.41 -17.56
C ASN A 105 -25.63 -12.66 -18.51
N GLY A 106 -25.23 -11.48 -18.98
CA GLY A 106 -26.02 -10.66 -19.91
C GLY A 106 -27.19 -9.91 -19.27
N LYS A 107 -27.41 -10.01 -17.95
CA LYS A 107 -28.44 -9.22 -17.24
C LYS A 107 -28.06 -7.74 -17.23
N ARG A 108 -28.61 -7.00 -18.19
CA ARG A 108 -28.32 -5.58 -18.42
C ARG A 108 -28.55 -4.70 -17.19
N ARG A 109 -29.62 -4.96 -16.43
CA ARG A 109 -29.96 -4.17 -15.24
C ARG A 109 -28.89 -4.31 -14.14
N ASP A 110 -28.47 -5.54 -13.86
CA ASP A 110 -27.50 -5.84 -12.80
C ASP A 110 -26.09 -5.38 -13.20
N ALA A 111 -25.72 -5.57 -14.48
CA ALA A 111 -24.47 -5.04 -15.03
C ALA A 111 -24.42 -3.50 -15.02
N ALA A 112 -25.53 -2.82 -15.37
CA ALA A 112 -25.61 -1.36 -15.32
C ALA A 112 -25.49 -0.84 -13.88
N GLN A 113 -26.10 -1.53 -12.92
CA GLN A 113 -26.00 -1.21 -11.50
C GLN A 113 -24.55 -1.34 -10.99
N GLU A 114 -23.82 -2.39 -11.38
CA GLU A 114 -22.41 -2.54 -11.01
C GLU A 114 -21.53 -1.45 -11.63
N LEU A 115 -21.80 -1.07 -12.88
CA LEU A 115 -21.09 0.02 -13.57
C LEU A 115 -21.50 1.42 -13.09
N GLY A 116 -22.53 1.55 -12.24
CA GLY A 116 -23.02 2.83 -11.76
C GLY A 116 -23.71 3.69 -12.84
N ILE A 117 -24.22 3.07 -13.91
CA ILE A 117 -24.92 3.75 -15.01
C ILE A 117 -26.36 3.28 -15.14
N SER A 118 -27.18 4.05 -15.85
CA SER A 118 -28.54 3.62 -16.17
C SER A 118 -28.53 2.47 -17.19
N GLU A 119 -29.54 1.60 -17.13
CA GLU A 119 -29.73 0.53 -18.12
C GLU A 119 -29.84 1.09 -19.56
N ARG A 120 -30.45 2.28 -19.72
CA ARG A 120 -30.52 2.98 -21.01
C ARG A 120 -29.14 3.38 -21.53
N THR A 121 -28.27 3.86 -20.64
CA THR A 121 -26.89 4.22 -20.98
C THR A 121 -26.11 2.98 -21.41
N LEU A 122 -26.23 1.89 -20.65
CA LEU A 122 -25.58 0.62 -20.97
C LEU A 122 -26.05 0.10 -22.35
N TYR A 123 -27.36 0.10 -22.61
CA TYR A 123 -27.92 -0.32 -23.89
C TYR A 123 -27.37 0.49 -25.08
N ARG A 124 -27.27 1.82 -24.92
CA ARG A 124 -26.69 2.68 -25.96
C ARG A 124 -25.23 2.33 -26.22
N LYS A 125 -24.44 2.14 -25.17
CA LYS A 125 -23.01 1.81 -25.28
C LYS A 125 -22.79 0.44 -25.91
N ILE A 126 -23.60 -0.57 -25.57
CA ILE A 126 -23.58 -1.87 -26.23
C ILE A 126 -23.81 -1.74 -27.73
N LYS A 127 -24.78 -0.90 -28.14
CA LYS A 127 -25.08 -0.66 -29.55
C LYS A 127 -24.02 0.18 -30.27
N GLU A 128 -23.45 1.18 -29.59
CA GLU A 128 -22.41 2.06 -30.14
C GLU A 128 -21.10 1.30 -30.40
N TYR A 129 -20.82 0.30 -29.56
CA TYR A 129 -19.60 -0.48 -29.61
C TYR A 129 -19.79 -1.88 -30.23
N ASP A 130 -20.99 -2.18 -30.74
CA ASP A 130 -21.38 -3.48 -31.31
C ASP A 130 -20.95 -4.67 -30.43
N LEU A 131 -21.20 -4.55 -29.11
CA LEU A 131 -20.78 -5.56 -28.13
C LEU A 131 -21.74 -6.77 -28.13
N PRO A 132 -21.20 -8.00 -28.00
CA PRO A 132 -22.03 -9.19 -27.82
C PRO A 132 -22.72 -9.16 -26.45
N VAL A 133 -23.99 -9.57 -26.42
CA VAL A 133 -24.84 -9.62 -25.21
C VAL A 133 -24.97 -11.05 -24.73
#